data_AF-E3LRG3-F1
#
_entry.id   AF-E3LRG3-F1
#
_cell.length_a   1.000
_cell.length_b   1.000
_cell.length_c   1.000
_cell.angle_alpha   90.00
_cell.angle_beta   90.00
_cell.angle_gamma   90.00
#
_symmetry.space_group_name_H-M   'P 1'
#
loop_
_entity.id
_entity.type
_entity.pdbx_description
1 polymer ?
#
loop_
_entity_poly.entity_id
_entity_poly.type
_entity_poly.pdbx_seq_one_letter_code
_entity_poly.pdbx_strand_id
1 'polypeptide(L)'
;MRSLTRILSYQLQFATSSRRSNFERKTIETVCPRIHKYLFPHVSVPSTSSATEYSGALPSLVAENVVDHFRVLAEKQTSNYRKLLEEACRFDLNRANEVLENINKNELWQYKTGWTMYPFDNPQNSKPIDSPKDSILFFDIELVVLDGTLPTLAIALGENAWYGWCSDRLINETDYPDVPTSEHLIPIGDIGKEKIVIGHNVGFDRARCLEAYQKENGSKIRFMDTMSMSIPMFGMADHQQALFGMYDTDNNEANSDWVNTWKDRVSKNSLVAVHEHFYPFRKLQKHQDGDESKEKQRSAFVKEPIENIRLKFQKLMTYCARDNILCAEIYFGLWPEFVKRFPHPATLSGMLNMGNVYLPINSYWKMFYEKNVQICAEKKTEATRKIVEAARLMASGEENEEGELANTHLLWNHLLFDHLLYLSHLLSLDRLLYLSHLLFDHLL
;
A
#
# COMPACT_ATOMS: atom_id res chain seq x y z
N MET A 1 -2.69 84.90 -2.43
CA MET A 1 -3.04 85.13 -3.85
C MET A 1 -3.12 83.78 -4.55
N ARG A 2 -4.27 83.49 -5.18
CA ARG A 2 -4.52 82.50 -6.24
C ARG A 2 -4.38 81.03 -5.80
N SER A 3 -5.44 80.30 -5.43
CA SER A 3 -6.67 79.96 -6.19
C SER A 3 -6.40 79.63 -7.65
N LEU A 4 -6.68 78.36 -8.02
CA LEU A 4 -7.38 77.88 -9.21
C LEU A 4 -7.16 76.35 -9.32
N THR A 5 -8.15 75.51 -8.96
CA THR A 5 -9.15 74.81 -9.84
C THR A 5 -8.59 73.63 -10.63
N ARG A 6 -9.29 72.51 -10.87
CA ARG A 6 -10.58 71.90 -10.50
C ARG A 6 -10.63 70.54 -11.28
N ILE A 7 -11.71 69.76 -11.09
CA ILE A 7 -12.19 68.60 -11.91
C ILE A 7 -11.75 67.23 -11.33
N LEU A 8 -12.55 66.63 -10.44
CA LEU A 8 -13.73 65.74 -10.69
C LEU A 8 -13.26 64.29 -10.92
N SER A 9 -13.42 63.38 -9.95
CA SER A 9 -14.64 62.64 -9.61
C SER A 9 -14.49 61.18 -10.06
N TYR A 10 -14.30 60.26 -9.12
CA TYR A 10 -14.84 58.89 -9.10
C TYR A 10 -14.33 58.20 -7.82
N GLN A 11 -14.82 58.66 -6.67
CA GLN A 11 -14.79 57.82 -5.46
C GLN A 11 -15.91 56.79 -5.62
N LEU A 12 -15.55 55.59 -6.07
CA LEU A 12 -16.36 54.40 -5.83
C LEU A 12 -16.53 54.27 -4.32
N GLN A 13 -17.68 54.69 -3.82
CA GLN A 13 -18.17 54.28 -2.51
C GLN A 13 -18.37 52.76 -2.57
N PHE A 14 -17.32 52.00 -2.27
CA PHE A 14 -17.54 50.67 -1.71
C PHE A 14 -18.15 50.91 -0.34
N ALA A 15 -19.47 50.88 -0.28
CA ALA A 15 -20.19 50.65 0.95
C ALA A 15 -19.61 49.37 1.55
N THR A 16 -18.75 49.51 2.56
CA THR A 16 -18.37 48.41 3.43
C THR A 16 -19.60 48.11 4.29
N SER A 17 -20.61 47.49 3.67
CA SER A 17 -21.53 46.68 4.45
C SER A 17 -20.65 45.61 5.08
N SER A 18 -20.32 45.80 6.36
CA SER A 18 -19.92 44.72 7.24
C SER A 18 -21.10 43.75 7.29
N ARG A 19 -21.25 42.92 6.24
CA ARG A 19 -21.90 41.63 6.38
C ARG A 19 -20.97 40.84 7.29
N ARG A 20 -21.09 41.06 8.60
CA ARG A 20 -20.72 40.04 9.59
C ARG A 20 -21.47 38.81 9.11
N SER A 21 -20.77 37.83 8.57
CA SER A 21 -21.38 36.52 8.43
C SER A 21 -21.81 36.16 9.84
N ASN A 22 -23.13 36.03 10.07
CA ASN A 22 -23.67 35.45 11.29
C ASN A 22 -23.35 33.96 11.26
N PHE A 23 -22.06 33.62 11.29
CA PHE A 23 -21.62 32.27 11.55
C PHE A 23 -21.84 32.04 13.04
N GLU A 24 -23.07 31.68 13.40
CA GLU A 24 -23.33 31.08 14.70
C GLU A 24 -22.54 29.78 14.75
N ARG A 25 -21.50 29.78 15.60
CA ARG A 25 -20.71 28.59 15.85
C ARG A 25 -21.64 27.59 16.53
N LYS A 26 -22.13 26.61 15.77
CA LYS A 26 -22.92 25.52 16.34
C LYS A 26 -22.07 24.80 17.38
N THR A 27 -22.43 24.98 18.64
CA THR A 27 -21.79 24.27 19.74
C THR A 27 -22.20 22.81 19.66
N ILE A 28 -21.24 21.91 19.52
CA ILE A 28 -21.51 20.47 19.57
C ILE A 28 -21.71 20.11 21.04
N GLU A 29 -22.92 19.69 21.40
CA GLU A 29 -23.17 19.18 22.74
C GLU A 29 -22.30 17.95 23.01
N THR A 30 -21.69 17.93 24.19
CA THR A 30 -20.91 16.78 24.67
C THR A 30 -21.77 15.93 25.62
N VAL A 31 -21.24 14.78 26.03
CA VAL A 31 -21.93 13.86 26.95
C VAL A 31 -22.36 14.56 28.25
N CYS A 32 -23.43 14.05 28.87
CA CYS A 32 -23.96 14.61 30.12
C CYS A 32 -22.92 14.55 31.27
N PRO A 33 -23.07 15.37 32.33
CA PRO A 33 -22.11 15.46 33.42
C PRO A 33 -21.81 14.11 34.09
N ARG A 34 -22.81 13.22 34.21
CA ARG A 34 -22.63 11.87 34.75
C ARG A 34 -21.66 11.03 33.92
N ILE A 35 -21.84 10.98 32.60
CA ILE A 35 -20.95 10.25 31.70
C ILE A 35 -19.57 10.91 31.67
N HIS A 36 -19.51 12.24 31.64
CA HIS A 36 -18.23 12.95 31.64
C HIS A 36 -17.38 12.60 32.87
N LYS A 37 -17.95 12.66 34.07
CA LYS A 37 -17.26 12.30 35.32
C LYS A 37 -16.84 10.83 35.36
N TYR A 38 -17.61 9.95 34.74
CA TYR A 38 -17.26 8.53 34.64
C TYR A 38 -16.09 8.30 33.68
N LEU A 39 -16.04 8.97 32.54
CA LEU A 39 -14.95 8.81 31.55
C LEU A 39 -13.68 9.58 31.94
N PHE A 40 -13.83 10.73 32.61
CA PHE A 40 -12.77 11.69 32.91
C PHE A 40 -12.91 12.21 34.36
N PRO A 41 -12.70 11.38 35.40
CA PRO A 41 -12.98 11.73 36.79
C PRO A 41 -12.20 12.94 37.32
N HIS A 42 -11.05 13.26 36.74
CA HIS A 42 -10.18 14.38 37.15
C HIS A 42 -10.29 15.61 36.23
N VAL A 43 -11.21 15.61 35.27
CA VAL A 43 -11.44 16.71 34.34
C VAL A 43 -12.74 17.42 34.71
N SER A 44 -12.71 18.75 34.74
CA SER A 44 -13.90 19.55 34.98
C SER A 44 -14.92 19.37 33.86
N VAL A 45 -16.19 19.21 34.22
CA VAL A 45 -17.29 19.08 33.25
C VAL A 45 -17.33 20.29 32.31
N PRO A 46 -17.30 20.10 30.98
CA PRO A 46 -17.35 21.18 30.01
C PRO A 46 -18.67 21.95 30.09
N SER A 47 -18.63 23.25 29.77
CA SER A 47 -19.85 24.08 29.62
C SER A 47 -20.74 23.64 28.45
N THR A 48 -20.22 22.79 27.57
CA THR A 48 -20.93 22.21 26.42
C THR A 48 -21.60 20.87 26.72
N SER A 49 -21.60 20.40 27.97
CA SER A 49 -22.29 19.15 28.35
C SER A 49 -23.79 19.24 28.13
N SER A 50 -24.36 18.20 27.52
CA SER A 50 -25.81 18.11 27.31
C SER A 50 -26.55 18.08 28.64
N ALA A 51 -27.68 18.78 28.70
CA ALA A 51 -28.62 18.70 29.81
C ALA A 51 -29.42 17.38 29.82
N THR A 52 -29.40 16.63 28.71
CA THR A 52 -30.09 15.35 28.60
C THR A 52 -29.32 14.29 29.38
N GLU A 53 -29.87 13.87 30.51
CA GLU A 53 -29.24 12.86 31.37
C GLU A 53 -29.37 11.44 30.79
N TYR A 54 -28.30 10.65 30.96
CA TYR A 54 -28.31 9.23 30.65
C TYR A 54 -28.54 8.42 31.94
N SER A 55 -29.59 7.61 31.97
CA SER A 55 -29.99 6.81 33.13
C SER A 55 -29.46 5.37 33.13
N GLY A 56 -28.89 4.89 32.02
CA GLY A 56 -28.43 3.50 31.91
C GLY A 56 -27.27 3.13 32.85
N ALA A 57 -27.03 1.82 32.98
CA ALA A 57 -25.88 1.29 33.69
C ALA A 57 -24.61 1.51 32.85
N LEU A 58 -23.56 2.03 33.47
CA LEU A 58 -22.26 2.20 32.83
C LEU A 58 -21.42 0.94 33.11
N PRO A 59 -20.71 0.40 32.11
CA PRO A 59 -19.88 -0.79 32.30
C PRO A 59 -18.74 -0.50 33.29
N SER A 60 -18.07 -1.53 33.81
CA SER A 60 -16.87 -1.33 34.61
C SER A 60 -15.68 -0.98 33.70
N LEU A 61 -14.91 0.04 34.06
CA LEU A 61 -13.60 0.28 33.45
C LEU A 61 -12.54 -0.58 34.15
N VAL A 62 -11.52 -1.02 33.41
CA VAL A 62 -10.33 -1.69 33.97
C VAL A 62 -9.30 -0.72 34.58
N ALA A 63 -9.54 0.58 34.46
CA ALA A 63 -8.70 1.66 34.97
C ALA A 63 -9.60 2.86 35.38
N GLU A 64 -9.03 3.89 36.02
CA GLU A 64 -9.79 5.03 36.54
C GLU A 64 -10.49 5.89 35.48
N ASN A 65 -9.91 6.01 34.29
CA ASN A 65 -10.43 6.85 33.22
C ASN A 65 -10.38 6.12 31.86
N VAL A 66 -11.09 6.67 30.87
CA VAL A 66 -11.21 6.04 29.55
C VAL A 66 -9.88 5.93 28.80
N VAL A 67 -8.96 6.89 28.99
CA VAL A 67 -7.66 6.89 28.31
C VAL A 67 -6.80 5.73 28.83
N ASP A 68 -6.68 5.60 30.15
CA ASP A 68 -5.94 4.50 30.77
C ASP A 68 -6.61 3.15 30.57
N HIS A 69 -7.95 3.13 30.47
CA HIS A 69 -8.69 1.93 30.12
C HIS A 69 -8.23 1.38 28.76
N PHE A 70 -8.17 2.22 27.72
CA PHE A 70 -7.70 1.81 26.40
C PHE A 70 -6.22 1.43 26.40
N ARG A 71 -5.38 2.10 27.20
CA ARG A 71 -3.97 1.73 27.36
C ARG A 71 -3.83 0.31 27.93
N VAL A 72 -4.51 0.01 29.04
CA VAL A 72 -4.46 -1.31 29.69
C VAL A 72 -4.99 -2.41 28.77
N LEU A 73 -6.10 -2.17 28.07
CA LEU A 73 -6.65 -3.14 27.12
C LEU A 73 -5.69 -3.40 25.95
N ALA A 74 -5.12 -2.36 25.36
CA ALA A 74 -4.19 -2.52 24.25
C ALA A 74 -2.92 -3.27 24.68
N GLU A 75 -2.35 -2.94 25.84
CA GLU A 75 -1.17 -3.63 26.38
C GLU A 75 -1.43 -5.12 26.63
N LYS A 76 -2.61 -5.44 27.20
CA LYS A 76 -3.02 -6.83 27.43
C LYS A 76 -3.12 -7.62 26.12
N GLN A 77 -3.49 -6.98 25.02
CA GLN A 77 -3.63 -7.61 23.71
C GLN A 77 -2.31 -7.74 22.95
N THR A 78 -1.37 -6.80 23.13
CA THR A 78 -0.19 -6.68 22.25
C THR A 78 1.15 -6.93 22.93
N SER A 79 1.22 -7.00 24.26
CA SER A 79 2.50 -7.11 24.99
C SER A 79 3.40 -8.25 24.51
N ASN A 80 2.85 -9.44 24.24
CA ASN A 80 3.63 -10.56 23.69
C ASN A 80 4.15 -10.26 22.26
N TYR A 81 3.29 -9.74 21.39
CA TYR A 81 3.69 -9.35 20.03
C TYR A 81 4.72 -8.22 20.03
N ARG A 82 4.63 -7.28 20.98
CA ARG A 82 5.60 -6.20 21.18
C ARG A 82 6.98 -6.76 21.52
N LYS A 83 7.06 -7.80 22.36
CA LYS A 83 8.34 -8.49 22.65
C LYS A 83 8.92 -9.15 21.41
N LEU A 84 8.10 -9.86 20.63
CA LEU A 84 8.54 -10.47 19.37
C LEU A 84 9.07 -9.43 18.37
N LEU A 85 8.40 -8.28 18.27
CA LEU A 85 8.84 -7.15 17.43
C LEU A 85 10.16 -6.55 17.94
N GLU A 86 10.33 -6.38 19.25
CA GLU A 86 11.60 -5.94 19.85
C GLU A 86 12.75 -6.95 19.65
N GLU A 87 12.45 -8.25 19.66
CA GLU A 87 13.38 -9.34 19.37
C GLU A 87 13.75 -9.39 17.88
N ALA A 88 12.82 -9.10 16.98
CA ALA A 88 13.09 -9.05 15.55
C ALA A 88 14.19 -8.04 15.20
N CYS A 89 14.26 -6.90 15.91
CA CYS A 89 15.34 -5.91 15.78
C CYS A 89 16.73 -6.40 16.25
N ARG A 90 16.83 -7.61 16.82
CA ARG A 90 18.08 -8.19 17.31
C ARG A 90 18.64 -9.28 16.41
N PHE A 91 17.96 -9.58 15.29
CA PHE A 91 18.47 -10.56 14.33
C PHE A 91 19.86 -10.18 13.83
N ASP A 92 20.75 -11.16 13.71
CA ASP A 92 22.09 -10.96 13.17
C ASP A 92 22.04 -10.91 11.64
N LEU A 93 21.77 -9.72 11.09
CA LEU A 93 21.72 -9.51 9.64
C LEU A 93 23.08 -9.69 8.97
N ASN A 94 24.20 -9.53 9.69
CA ASN A 94 25.52 -9.81 9.12
C ASN A 94 25.67 -11.31 8.87
N ARG A 95 25.29 -12.13 9.86
CA ARG A 95 25.28 -13.59 9.71
C ARG A 95 24.29 -14.04 8.63
N ALA A 96 23.09 -13.47 8.60
CA ALA A 96 22.10 -13.79 7.57
C ALA A 96 22.64 -13.51 6.15
N ASN A 97 23.32 -12.37 5.95
CA ASN A 97 23.97 -12.01 4.69
C ASN A 97 25.15 -12.94 4.35
N GLU A 98 26.03 -13.26 5.30
CA GLU A 98 27.14 -14.20 5.08
C GLU A 98 26.64 -15.58 4.61
N VAL A 99 25.60 -16.10 5.27
CA VAL A 99 24.98 -17.37 4.91
C VAL A 99 24.29 -17.27 3.55
N LEU A 100 23.61 -16.16 3.25
CA LEU A 100 22.99 -15.93 1.94
C LEU A 100 24.03 -15.93 0.82
N GLU A 101 25.18 -15.29 1.01
CA GLU A 101 26.25 -15.28 0.01
C GLU A 101 26.89 -16.67 -0.16
N ASN A 102 26.95 -17.49 0.90
CA ASN A 102 27.32 -18.90 0.78
C ASN A 102 26.29 -19.70 -0.03
N ILE A 103 25.00 -19.53 0.25
CA ILE A 103 23.91 -20.15 -0.51
C ILE A 103 23.98 -19.76 -1.99
N ASN A 104 24.16 -18.47 -2.28
CA ASN A 104 24.24 -17.94 -3.64
C ASN A 104 25.46 -18.49 -4.39
N LYS A 105 26.65 -18.42 -3.78
CA LYS A 105 27.90 -18.87 -4.41
C LYS A 105 27.92 -20.36 -4.74
N ASN A 106 27.23 -21.18 -3.94
CA ASN A 106 27.19 -22.62 -4.10
C ASN A 106 25.84 -23.12 -4.67
N GLU A 107 24.96 -22.22 -5.11
CA GLU A 107 23.65 -22.53 -5.70
C GLU A 107 22.83 -23.52 -4.86
N LEU A 108 22.77 -23.28 -3.54
CA LEU A 108 22.21 -24.27 -2.60
C LEU A 108 20.68 -24.31 -2.60
N TRP A 109 19.98 -23.35 -3.21
CA TRP A 109 18.51 -23.34 -3.20
C TRP A 109 17.97 -24.63 -3.83
N GLN A 110 17.11 -25.33 -3.11
CA GLN A 110 16.51 -26.58 -3.52
C GLN A 110 15.34 -26.33 -4.46
N TYR A 111 15.44 -26.86 -5.69
CA TYR A 111 14.37 -26.83 -6.68
C TYR A 111 13.36 -27.95 -6.41
N LYS A 112 12.56 -27.81 -5.33
CA LYS A 112 11.58 -28.81 -4.86
C LYS A 112 10.35 -28.13 -4.29
N THR A 113 9.17 -28.74 -4.50
CA THR A 113 7.89 -28.24 -3.98
C THR A 113 7.91 -28.14 -2.46
N GLY A 114 7.28 -27.10 -1.92
CA GLY A 114 7.15 -26.88 -0.48
C GLY A 114 8.34 -26.15 0.13
N TRP A 115 8.40 -26.16 1.47
CA TRP A 115 9.43 -25.45 2.22
C TRP A 115 10.72 -26.25 2.35
N THR A 116 11.85 -25.57 2.19
CA THR A 116 13.18 -26.04 2.58
C THR A 116 13.81 -25.05 3.56
N MET A 117 14.31 -25.56 4.68
CA MET A 117 15.09 -24.81 5.67
C MET A 117 16.59 -24.90 5.36
N TYR A 118 17.30 -23.79 5.53
CA TYR A 118 18.76 -23.66 5.42
C TYR A 118 19.30 -23.09 6.74
N PRO A 119 19.78 -23.94 7.67
CA PRO A 119 20.32 -23.49 8.95
C PRO A 119 21.56 -22.61 8.78
N PHE A 120 21.72 -21.59 9.62
CA PHE A 120 22.88 -20.71 9.57
C PHE A 120 24.20 -21.41 9.93
N ASP A 121 24.16 -22.42 10.80
CA ASP A 121 25.36 -23.20 11.16
C ASP A 121 25.94 -23.96 9.96
N ASN A 122 25.05 -24.51 9.12
CA ASN A 122 25.44 -25.22 7.91
C ASN A 122 24.29 -25.20 6.88
N PRO A 123 24.30 -24.26 5.92
CA PRO A 123 23.24 -24.15 4.91
C PRO A 123 23.19 -25.33 3.95
N GLN A 124 24.27 -26.12 3.83
CA GLN A 124 24.29 -27.34 3.00
C GLN A 124 23.48 -28.48 3.62
N ASN A 125 23.26 -28.44 4.94
CA ASN A 125 22.37 -29.37 5.64
C ASN A 125 20.91 -28.91 5.53
N SER A 126 20.50 -28.56 4.31
CA SER A 126 19.14 -28.12 4.02
C SER A 126 18.15 -29.25 4.23
N LYS A 127 16.96 -28.96 4.76
CA LYS A 127 15.94 -29.99 5.07
C LYS A 127 14.55 -29.55 4.61
N PRO A 128 13.76 -30.46 4.01
CA PRO A 128 12.35 -30.19 3.77
C PRO A 128 11.61 -30.06 5.10
N ILE A 129 10.67 -29.13 5.16
CA ILE A 129 9.82 -28.90 6.34
C ILE A 129 8.38 -28.61 5.88
N ASP A 130 7.41 -28.77 6.78
CA ASP A 130 6.00 -28.45 6.46
C ASP A 130 5.74 -26.94 6.51
N SER A 131 6.32 -26.24 7.50
CA SER A 131 6.22 -24.79 7.67
C SER A 131 7.32 -24.26 8.60
N PRO A 132 7.78 -23.00 8.43
CA PRO A 132 8.76 -22.39 9.33
C PRO A 132 8.24 -22.32 10.78
N LYS A 133 9.01 -22.81 11.75
CA LYS A 133 8.58 -22.89 13.16
C LYS A 133 8.95 -21.66 13.98
N ASP A 134 9.76 -20.74 13.47
CA ASP A 134 10.15 -19.49 14.14
C ASP A 134 8.93 -18.64 14.49
N SER A 135 8.97 -18.00 15.66
CA SER A 135 7.96 -17.04 16.10
C SER A 135 8.06 -15.68 15.39
N ILE A 136 9.16 -15.42 14.69
CA ILE A 136 9.42 -14.17 13.95
C ILE A 136 9.92 -14.55 12.57
N LEU A 137 9.32 -13.97 11.53
CA LEU A 137 9.77 -14.13 10.15
C LEU A 137 9.80 -12.76 9.46
N PHE A 138 10.90 -12.45 8.75
CA PHE A 138 10.79 -11.54 7.61
C PHE A 138 10.37 -12.35 6.39
N PHE A 139 9.37 -11.90 5.64
CA PHE A 139 8.69 -12.72 4.64
C PHE A 139 8.34 -11.90 3.40
N ASP A 140 8.55 -12.53 2.24
CA ASP A 140 8.30 -11.97 0.92
C ASP A 140 7.92 -13.10 -0.04
N ILE A 141 6.98 -12.83 -0.94
CA ILE A 141 6.56 -13.75 -2.01
C ILE A 141 6.75 -13.14 -3.38
N GLU A 142 6.94 -14.01 -4.37
CA GLU A 142 6.85 -13.63 -5.78
C GLU A 142 5.83 -14.53 -6.50
N LEU A 143 5.13 -13.91 -7.46
CA LEU A 143 4.21 -14.60 -8.37
C LEU A 143 4.55 -14.25 -9.81
N VAL A 144 4.33 -15.18 -10.73
CA VAL A 144 4.47 -14.92 -12.16
C VAL A 144 3.14 -14.37 -12.70
N VAL A 145 3.09 -13.08 -13.01
CA VAL A 145 1.84 -12.37 -13.38
C VAL A 145 1.21 -12.96 -14.64
N LEU A 146 2.02 -13.38 -15.61
CA LEU A 146 1.53 -14.03 -16.83
C LEU A 146 0.94 -15.43 -16.57
N ASP A 147 1.29 -16.03 -15.43
CA ASP A 147 0.93 -17.39 -15.06
C ASP A 147 -0.28 -17.45 -14.12
N GLY A 148 -0.56 -16.36 -13.40
CA GLY A 148 -1.77 -16.20 -12.59
C GLY A 148 -1.54 -15.39 -11.32
N THR A 149 -2.38 -15.63 -10.29
CA THR A 149 -2.33 -14.86 -9.02
C THR A 149 -1.89 -15.69 -7.81
N LEU A 150 -1.62 -16.98 -8.03
CA LEU A 150 -1.10 -17.91 -7.05
C LEU A 150 0.39 -17.68 -6.77
N PRO A 151 0.87 -17.96 -5.55
CA PRO A 151 2.27 -17.80 -5.22
C PRO A 151 3.15 -18.75 -6.05
N THR A 152 4.30 -18.26 -6.50
CA THR A 152 5.30 -19.07 -7.24
C THR A 152 6.49 -19.40 -6.34
N LEU A 153 7.03 -18.38 -5.66
CA LEU A 153 8.16 -18.47 -4.75
C LEU A 153 7.85 -17.72 -3.46
N ALA A 154 8.45 -18.16 -2.35
CA ALA A 154 8.52 -17.35 -1.15
C ALA A 154 9.84 -17.55 -0.43
N ILE A 155 10.32 -16.49 0.21
CA ILE A 155 11.46 -16.55 1.11
C ILE A 155 11.01 -16.09 2.49
N ALA A 156 11.51 -16.78 3.52
CA ALA A 156 11.46 -16.28 4.88
C ALA A 156 12.84 -16.27 5.53
N LEU A 157 13.08 -15.26 6.37
CA LEU A 157 14.23 -15.16 7.26
C LEU A 157 13.74 -15.35 8.69
N GLY A 158 14.16 -16.45 9.33
CA GLY A 158 14.01 -16.68 10.76
C GLY A 158 15.25 -16.20 11.53
N GLU A 159 15.29 -16.50 12.84
CA GLU A 159 16.38 -16.04 13.71
C GLU A 159 17.72 -16.69 13.33
N ASN A 160 17.67 -17.98 12.98
CA ASN A 160 18.86 -18.82 12.78
C ASN A 160 18.82 -19.63 11.47
N ALA A 161 17.91 -19.30 10.56
CA ALA A 161 17.76 -20.02 9.29
C ALA A 161 17.12 -19.18 8.19
N TRP A 162 17.49 -19.50 6.95
CA TRP A 162 16.73 -19.12 5.76
C TRP A 162 15.70 -20.19 5.43
N TYR A 163 14.59 -19.77 4.83
CA TYR A 163 13.55 -20.66 4.34
C TYR A 163 13.21 -20.30 2.90
N GLY A 164 13.18 -21.28 2.02
CA GLY A 164 12.72 -21.12 0.64
C GLY A 164 11.55 -22.04 0.36
N TRP A 165 10.49 -21.49 -0.25
CA TRP A 165 9.30 -22.22 -0.66
C TRP A 165 9.13 -22.17 -2.19
N CYS A 166 8.81 -23.30 -2.79
CA CYS A 166 8.46 -23.38 -4.21
C CYS A 166 7.05 -23.95 -4.37
N SER A 167 6.27 -23.37 -5.28
CA SER A 167 4.96 -23.91 -5.64
C SER A 167 5.07 -25.17 -6.47
N ASP A 168 4.02 -26.00 -6.43
CA ASP A 168 3.97 -27.22 -7.24
C ASP A 168 3.96 -26.90 -8.74
N ARG A 169 3.30 -25.80 -9.13
CA ARG A 169 3.26 -25.31 -10.52
C ARG A 169 4.63 -24.90 -11.05
N LEU A 170 5.51 -24.35 -10.19
CA LEU A 170 6.87 -24.02 -10.60
C LEU A 170 7.68 -25.29 -10.92
N ILE A 171 7.58 -26.30 -10.04
CA ILE A 171 8.46 -27.48 -10.08
C ILE A 171 7.93 -28.57 -11.02
N ASN A 172 6.62 -28.85 -10.97
CA ASN A 172 5.98 -29.99 -11.61
C ASN A 172 5.04 -29.60 -12.77
N GLU A 173 5.00 -28.31 -13.15
CA GLU A 173 4.23 -27.81 -14.30
C GLU A 173 2.73 -28.14 -14.24
N THR A 174 2.17 -28.23 -13.02
CA THR A 174 0.75 -28.53 -12.83
C THR A 174 -0.15 -27.45 -13.42
N ASP A 175 -1.33 -27.85 -13.90
CA ASP A 175 -2.34 -26.94 -14.43
C ASP A 175 -2.75 -25.87 -13.41
N TYR A 176 -3.18 -24.71 -13.92
CA TYR A 176 -3.67 -23.64 -13.07
C TYR A 176 -5.09 -24.01 -12.64
N PRO A 177 -5.40 -24.00 -11.33
CA PRO A 177 -6.72 -24.44 -10.87
C PRO A 177 -7.80 -23.43 -11.29
N ASP A 178 -8.96 -23.93 -11.73
CA ASP A 178 -10.14 -23.10 -11.98
C ASP A 178 -10.58 -22.34 -10.71
N VAL A 179 -10.40 -22.98 -9.55
CA VAL A 179 -10.72 -22.42 -8.23
C VAL A 179 -9.59 -22.71 -7.26
N PRO A 180 -8.84 -21.69 -6.81
CA PRO A 180 -7.85 -21.84 -5.75
C PRO A 180 -8.44 -22.43 -4.46
N THR A 181 -7.76 -23.44 -3.92
CA THR A 181 -8.04 -24.07 -2.63
C THR A 181 -6.91 -23.81 -1.64
N SER A 182 -7.07 -24.24 -0.38
CA SER A 182 -6.04 -24.13 0.66
C SER A 182 -4.71 -24.80 0.31
N GLU A 183 -4.72 -25.81 -0.55
CA GLU A 183 -3.50 -26.52 -1.00
C GLU A 183 -2.59 -25.66 -1.87
N HIS A 184 -3.13 -24.57 -2.44
CA HIS A 184 -2.40 -23.62 -3.27
C HIS A 184 -1.83 -22.44 -2.46
N LEU A 185 -2.03 -22.42 -1.14
CA LEU A 185 -1.55 -21.38 -0.23
C LEU A 185 -0.30 -21.81 0.51
N ILE A 186 0.52 -20.85 0.92
CA ILE A 186 1.79 -21.08 1.61
C ILE A 186 1.51 -21.29 3.11
N PRO A 187 1.86 -22.44 3.70
CA PRO A 187 1.77 -22.63 5.14
C PRO A 187 2.93 -21.92 5.86
N ILE A 188 2.64 -20.97 6.74
CA ILE A 188 3.68 -20.15 7.41
C ILE A 188 3.79 -20.39 8.91
N GLY A 189 3.00 -21.30 9.49
CA GLY A 189 3.15 -21.64 10.91
C GLY A 189 2.18 -22.68 11.44
N ASP A 190 2.14 -22.80 12.77
CA ASP A 190 1.17 -23.66 13.44
C ASP A 190 -0.01 -22.83 13.92
N ILE A 191 -1.21 -23.39 13.77
CA ILE A 191 -2.44 -22.77 14.25
C ILE A 191 -2.37 -22.58 15.78
N GLY A 192 -2.77 -21.40 16.26
CA GLY A 192 -2.87 -21.08 17.68
C GLY A 192 -1.56 -20.67 18.37
N LYS A 193 -0.43 -20.65 17.65
CA LYS A 193 0.84 -20.11 18.15
C LYS A 193 1.00 -18.64 17.76
N GLU A 194 1.47 -17.83 18.71
CA GLU A 194 1.79 -16.43 18.46
C GLU A 194 3.01 -16.34 17.55
N LYS A 195 2.87 -15.61 16.44
CA LYS A 195 3.93 -15.38 15.46
C LYS A 195 3.80 -13.97 14.89
N ILE A 196 4.92 -13.33 14.61
CA ILE A 196 4.99 -12.07 13.87
C ILE A 196 5.63 -12.33 12.51
N VAL A 197 4.95 -11.89 11.46
CA VAL A 197 5.46 -11.87 10.08
C VAL A 197 5.66 -10.43 9.67
N ILE A 198 6.89 -10.06 9.33
CA ILE A 198 7.27 -8.70 8.94
C ILE A 198 7.54 -8.72 7.44
N GLY A 199 6.95 -7.79 6.70
CA GLY A 199 7.16 -7.67 5.26
C GLY A 199 6.91 -6.24 4.81
N HIS A 200 7.27 -5.94 3.56
CA HIS A 200 7.05 -4.63 2.97
C HIS A 200 5.87 -4.70 2.02
N ASN A 201 4.76 -4.01 2.32
CA ASN A 201 3.47 -4.24 1.66
C ASN A 201 2.94 -5.68 1.90
N VAL A 202 3.16 -6.18 3.12
CA VAL A 202 2.91 -7.58 3.53
C VAL A 202 1.45 -8.04 3.35
N GLY A 203 0.51 -7.12 3.16
CA GLY A 203 -0.88 -7.45 2.84
C GLY A 203 -1.01 -8.25 1.53
N PHE A 204 -0.11 -8.03 0.57
CA PHE A 204 -0.04 -8.78 -0.67
C PHE A 204 0.36 -10.25 -0.42
N ASP A 205 1.40 -10.44 0.38
CA ASP A 205 1.97 -11.73 0.79
C ASP A 205 1.01 -12.53 1.67
N ARG A 206 0.41 -11.84 2.66
CA ARG A 206 -0.57 -12.40 3.59
C ARG A 206 -1.72 -13.08 2.87
N ALA A 207 -2.20 -12.50 1.77
CA ALA A 207 -3.30 -13.08 1.00
C ALA A 207 -2.95 -14.42 0.33
N ARG A 208 -1.68 -14.83 0.32
CA ARG A 208 -1.23 -16.14 -0.19
C ARG A 208 -0.84 -17.10 0.94
N CYS A 209 -0.95 -16.68 2.19
CA CYS A 209 -0.66 -17.51 3.35
C CYS A 209 -1.89 -18.32 3.77
N LEU A 210 -1.71 -19.61 4.04
CA LEU A 210 -2.79 -20.52 4.43
C LEU A 210 -3.52 -20.04 5.69
N GLU A 211 -2.75 -19.67 6.72
CA GLU A 211 -3.24 -19.31 8.04
C GLU A 211 -3.98 -17.97 8.05
N ALA A 212 -3.87 -17.15 7.00
CA ALA A 212 -4.65 -15.92 6.86
C ALA A 212 -6.16 -16.18 6.70
N TYR A 213 -6.53 -17.40 6.30
CA TYR A 213 -7.92 -17.82 6.05
C TYR A 213 -8.47 -18.81 7.09
N GLN A 214 -7.71 -19.08 8.16
CA GLN A 214 -8.11 -20.05 9.18
C GLN A 214 -9.28 -19.54 10.03
N LYS A 215 -10.36 -20.34 10.09
CA LYS A 215 -11.60 -20.00 10.82
C LYS A 215 -11.51 -20.29 12.31
N GLU A 216 -10.79 -21.34 12.69
CA GLU A 216 -10.79 -21.89 14.05
C GLU A 216 -9.71 -21.24 14.93
N ASN A 217 -10.10 -20.81 16.13
CA ASN A 217 -9.27 -20.20 17.18
C ASN A 217 -8.57 -18.88 16.84
N GLY A 218 -8.82 -18.32 15.64
CA GLY A 218 -8.16 -17.13 15.12
C GLY A 218 -6.68 -17.38 14.88
N SER A 219 -6.18 -17.04 13.69
CA SER A 219 -4.73 -17.03 13.50
C SER A 219 -4.11 -16.12 14.57
N LYS A 220 -3.22 -16.65 15.41
CA LYS A 220 -2.38 -15.85 16.31
C LYS A 220 -1.12 -15.36 15.59
N ILE A 221 -1.07 -15.54 14.28
CA ILE A 221 -0.11 -14.88 13.42
C ILE A 221 -0.57 -13.44 13.23
N ARG A 222 0.36 -12.51 13.38
CA ARG A 222 0.16 -11.09 13.13
C ARG A 222 1.14 -10.63 12.07
N PHE A 223 0.69 -9.76 11.19
CA PHE A 223 1.48 -9.22 10.09
C PHE A 223 1.84 -7.77 10.40
N MET A 224 3.11 -7.43 10.29
CA MET A 224 3.62 -6.08 10.47
C MET A 224 4.18 -5.59 9.14
N ASP A 225 3.67 -4.46 8.66
CA ASP A 225 4.00 -3.92 7.34
C ASP A 225 4.94 -2.72 7.47
N THR A 226 6.17 -2.85 6.96
CA THR A 226 7.17 -1.77 6.97
C THR A 226 6.78 -0.57 6.10
N MET A 227 6.03 -0.77 5.02
CA MET A 227 5.45 0.32 4.22
C MET A 227 4.40 1.07 5.03
N SER A 228 3.49 0.34 5.69
CA SER A 228 2.46 0.98 6.53
C SER A 228 3.04 1.67 7.76
N MET A 229 4.17 1.18 8.30
CA MET A 229 4.93 1.87 9.35
C MET A 229 5.56 3.17 8.85
N SER A 230 6.12 3.19 7.64
CA SER A 230 6.85 4.34 7.11
C SER A 230 5.93 5.49 6.72
N ILE A 231 4.76 5.22 6.13
CA ILE A 231 3.80 6.23 5.64
C ILE A 231 3.47 7.32 6.67
N PRO A 232 3.05 7.03 7.92
CA PRO A 232 2.71 8.10 8.87
C PRO A 232 3.94 8.86 9.41
N MET A 233 5.15 8.37 9.16
CA MET A 233 6.41 9.01 9.61
C MET A 233 7.08 9.83 8.51
N PHE A 234 7.09 9.32 7.27
CA PHE A 234 7.84 9.86 6.13
C PHE A 234 7.01 9.96 4.84
N GLY A 235 5.74 9.56 4.87
CA GLY A 235 4.89 9.56 3.68
C GLY A 235 4.53 10.95 3.19
N MET A 236 4.01 10.99 1.97
CA MET A 236 3.59 12.21 1.27
C MET A 236 2.11 12.13 0.91
N ALA A 237 1.42 13.27 0.96
CA ALA A 237 0.11 13.42 0.36
C ALA A 237 0.18 13.33 -1.19
N ASP A 238 -0.94 13.07 -1.86
CA ASP A 238 -0.95 12.82 -3.32
C ASP A 238 -0.33 13.96 -4.13
N HIS A 239 -0.68 15.21 -3.82
CA HIS A 239 -0.11 16.40 -4.48
C HIS A 239 1.41 16.54 -4.21
N GLN A 240 1.88 16.10 -3.04
CA GLN A 240 3.30 16.08 -2.69
C GLN A 240 4.05 14.99 -3.46
N GLN A 241 3.44 13.83 -3.74
CA GLN A 241 4.07 12.79 -4.56
C GLN A 241 4.29 13.26 -6.00
N ALA A 242 3.30 13.93 -6.59
CA ALA A 242 3.43 14.54 -7.93
C ALA A 242 4.56 15.57 -7.94
N LEU A 243 4.58 16.47 -6.95
CA LEU A 243 5.62 17.48 -6.79
C LEU A 243 7.01 16.86 -6.62
N PHE A 244 7.12 15.80 -5.80
CA PHE A 244 8.38 15.07 -5.60
C PHE A 244 8.92 14.54 -6.92
N GLY A 245 8.05 13.93 -7.74
CA GLY A 245 8.39 13.36 -9.05
C GLY A 245 8.92 14.41 -10.03
N MET A 246 8.28 15.58 -10.12
CA MET A 246 8.73 16.69 -10.97
C MET A 246 10.17 17.12 -10.63
N TYR A 247 10.48 17.26 -9.34
CA TYR A 247 11.82 17.62 -8.87
C TYR A 247 12.83 16.46 -8.89
N ASP A 248 12.41 15.24 -9.21
CA ASP A 248 13.27 14.04 -9.30
C ASP A 248 13.79 13.83 -10.72
N THR A 249 12.99 14.18 -11.74
CA THR A 249 13.32 14.00 -13.16
C THR A 249 14.09 15.16 -13.76
N ASP A 250 13.90 16.36 -13.24
CA ASP A 250 14.61 17.53 -13.71
C ASP A 250 16.01 17.57 -13.09
N ASN A 251 17.05 17.42 -13.93
CA ASN A 251 18.46 17.73 -13.62
C ASN A 251 18.64 19.25 -13.37
N ASN A 252 17.74 19.88 -12.63
CA ASN A 252 17.80 21.30 -12.34
C ASN A 252 18.78 21.53 -11.19
N GLU A 253 19.83 22.28 -11.54
CA GLU A 253 20.74 22.98 -10.65
C GLU A 253 20.02 23.44 -9.38
N ALA A 254 20.57 23.04 -8.23
CA ALA A 254 20.18 23.50 -6.90
C ALA A 254 18.66 23.63 -6.72
N ASN A 255 17.96 22.48 -6.61
CA ASN A 255 16.69 22.43 -5.89
C ASN A 255 16.78 23.38 -4.70
N SER A 256 15.89 24.37 -4.63
CA SER A 256 15.90 25.39 -3.58
C SER A 256 16.05 24.72 -2.21
N ASP A 257 16.80 25.32 -1.28
CA ASP A 257 17.18 24.72 0.01
C ASP A 257 16.01 24.04 0.76
N TRP A 258 14.81 24.62 0.66
CA TRP A 258 13.59 24.05 1.23
C TRP A 258 13.14 22.73 0.58
N VAL A 259 13.33 22.54 -0.73
CA VAL A 259 13.01 21.29 -1.46
C VAL A 259 13.92 20.17 -1.03
N ASN A 260 15.24 20.42 -0.94
CA ASN A 260 16.18 19.41 -0.45
C ASN A 260 15.87 19.03 1.00
N THR A 261 15.69 20.03 1.86
CA THR A 261 15.31 19.81 3.27
C THR A 261 14.00 19.03 3.41
N TRP A 262 13.03 19.27 2.51
CA TRP A 262 11.78 18.54 2.49
C TRP A 262 11.96 17.11 1.98
N LYS A 263 12.67 16.91 0.85
CA LYS A 263 12.99 15.59 0.29
C LYS A 263 13.74 14.71 1.28
N ASP A 264 14.62 15.29 2.09
CA ASP A 264 15.36 14.57 3.15
C ASP A 264 14.45 14.07 4.28
N ARG A 265 13.22 14.57 4.40
CA ARG A 265 12.26 14.20 5.46
C ARG A 265 11.14 13.30 4.98
N VAL A 266 11.02 13.08 3.68
CA VAL A 266 9.95 12.27 3.08
C VAL A 266 10.53 11.14 2.25
N SER A 267 9.72 10.11 2.04
CA SER A 267 10.10 8.95 1.23
C SER A 267 8.93 8.47 0.39
N LYS A 268 9.24 7.90 -0.78
CA LYS A 268 8.27 7.12 -1.57
C LYS A 268 8.05 5.78 -0.87
N ASN A 269 6.96 5.10 -1.21
CA ASN A 269 6.54 3.90 -0.47
C ASN A 269 7.23 2.60 -0.89
N SER A 270 8.07 2.60 -1.93
CA SER A 270 8.73 1.36 -2.40
C SER A 270 9.80 0.90 -1.40
N LEU A 271 10.05 -0.41 -1.37
CA LEU A 271 11.09 -1.01 -0.50
C LEU A 271 12.43 -0.28 -0.66
N VAL A 272 12.86 -0.06 -1.91
CA VAL A 272 14.10 0.63 -2.23
C VAL A 272 14.09 2.08 -1.75
N ALA A 273 13.02 2.84 -1.99
CA ALA A 273 12.97 4.25 -1.61
C ALA A 273 12.96 4.45 -0.08
N VAL A 274 12.28 3.57 0.66
CA VAL A 274 12.31 3.60 2.13
C VAL A 274 13.69 3.22 2.64
N HIS A 275 14.33 2.20 2.05
CA HIS A 275 15.70 1.82 2.40
C HIS A 275 16.70 2.96 2.17
N GLU A 276 16.66 3.58 0.98
CA GLU A 276 17.52 4.71 0.62
C GLU A 276 17.30 5.93 1.52
N HIS A 277 16.07 6.14 1.99
CA HIS A 277 15.76 7.20 2.96
C HIS A 277 16.45 6.98 4.32
N PHE A 278 16.49 5.75 4.82
CA PHE A 278 17.17 5.41 6.07
C PHE A 278 18.69 5.30 5.92
N TYR A 279 19.16 4.85 4.76
CA TYR A 279 20.56 4.53 4.52
C TYR A 279 21.10 5.21 3.25
N PRO A 280 21.06 6.55 3.15
CA PRO A 280 21.37 7.28 1.91
C PRO A 280 22.83 7.10 1.43
N PHE A 281 23.75 6.81 2.35
CA PHE A 281 25.16 6.57 2.04
C PHE A 281 25.46 5.11 1.66
N ARG A 282 24.54 4.20 1.96
CA ARG A 282 24.67 2.79 1.58
C ARG A 282 24.10 2.68 0.17
N LYS A 283 24.95 2.93 -0.83
CA LYS A 283 24.60 2.53 -2.20
C LYS A 283 24.33 1.03 -2.15
N LEU A 284 23.08 0.63 -2.40
CA LEU A 284 22.77 -0.75 -2.76
C LEU A 284 23.85 -1.16 -3.78
N GLN A 285 24.62 -2.21 -3.46
CA GLN A 285 25.83 -2.53 -4.20
C GLN A 285 25.51 -2.44 -5.69
N LYS A 286 26.20 -1.55 -6.41
CA LYS A 286 26.15 -1.55 -7.86
C LYS A 286 26.64 -2.94 -8.26
N HIS A 287 25.77 -3.66 -8.96
CA HIS A 287 26.01 -4.98 -9.54
C HIS A 287 27.47 -5.14 -9.98
N GLN A 288 28.09 -6.27 -9.66
CA GLN A 288 29.33 -6.65 -10.32
C GLN A 288 29.06 -6.75 -11.83
N ASP A 289 30.04 -6.40 -12.66
CA ASP A 289 29.90 -6.45 -14.12
C ASP A 289 29.42 -7.86 -14.56
N GLY A 290 28.23 -7.92 -15.16
CA GLY A 290 27.59 -9.15 -15.63
C GLY A 290 26.32 -9.57 -14.87
N ASP A 291 26.05 -9.02 -13.69
CA ASP A 291 24.81 -9.34 -12.96
C ASP A 291 23.60 -8.53 -13.50
N GLU A 292 22.40 -9.12 -13.48
CA GLU A 292 21.20 -8.43 -13.97
C GLU A 292 20.70 -7.46 -12.91
N SER A 293 20.25 -6.27 -13.31
CA SER A 293 19.73 -5.31 -12.37
C SER A 293 18.53 -5.86 -11.58
N LYS A 294 18.38 -5.40 -10.33
CA LYS A 294 17.20 -5.66 -9.48
C LYS A 294 15.90 -5.43 -10.24
N GLU A 295 15.83 -4.34 -11.01
CA GLU A 295 14.66 -4.01 -11.84
C GLU A 295 14.38 -5.07 -12.92
N LYS A 296 15.43 -5.62 -13.56
CA LYS A 296 15.26 -6.72 -14.52
C LYS A 296 14.74 -7.98 -13.84
N GLN A 297 15.32 -8.36 -12.69
CA GLN A 297 14.89 -9.53 -11.91
C GLN A 297 13.42 -9.41 -11.49
N ARG A 298 13.03 -8.27 -10.92
CA ARG A 298 11.64 -7.96 -10.60
C ARG A 298 10.74 -8.00 -11.83
N SER A 299 11.19 -7.43 -12.94
CA SER A 299 10.40 -7.41 -14.18
C SER A 299 10.20 -8.81 -14.79
N ALA A 300 11.07 -9.78 -14.47
CA ALA A 300 10.93 -11.15 -14.94
C ALA A 300 9.61 -11.77 -14.45
N PHE A 301 9.29 -11.61 -13.16
CA PHE A 301 8.02 -12.07 -12.58
C PHE A 301 6.77 -11.41 -13.20
N VAL A 302 6.93 -10.25 -13.84
CA VAL A 302 5.81 -9.51 -14.45
C VAL A 302 5.67 -9.78 -15.94
N LYS A 303 6.79 -9.90 -16.66
CA LYS A 303 6.84 -9.83 -18.13
C LYS A 303 7.31 -11.12 -18.80
N GLU A 304 7.95 -12.02 -18.05
CA GLU A 304 8.48 -13.28 -18.60
C GLU A 304 7.55 -14.44 -18.27
N PRO A 305 7.48 -15.45 -19.16
CA PRO A 305 6.72 -16.67 -18.88
C PRO A 305 7.43 -17.52 -17.81
N ILE A 306 6.70 -18.41 -17.14
CA ILE A 306 7.20 -19.16 -15.98
C ILE A 306 8.41 -20.04 -16.32
N GLU A 307 8.56 -20.47 -17.57
CA GLU A 307 9.72 -21.24 -18.06
C GLU A 307 11.04 -20.50 -17.84
N ASN A 308 11.05 -19.18 -18.06
CA ASN A 308 12.25 -18.37 -17.83
C ASN A 308 12.59 -18.24 -16.34
N ILE A 309 11.56 -18.27 -15.48
CA ILE A 309 11.73 -18.27 -14.02
C ILE A 309 12.39 -19.57 -13.57
N ARG A 310 12.01 -20.71 -14.16
CA ARG A 310 12.67 -22.01 -13.93
C ARG A 310 14.15 -21.95 -14.31
N LEU A 311 14.47 -21.38 -15.47
CA LEU A 311 15.86 -21.24 -15.95
C LEU A 311 16.72 -20.33 -15.05
N LYS A 312 16.11 -19.31 -14.43
CA LYS A 312 16.80 -18.33 -13.57
C LYS A 312 16.60 -18.59 -12.07
N PHE A 313 16.17 -19.79 -11.68
CA PHE A 313 15.68 -20.11 -10.33
C PHE A 313 16.62 -19.66 -9.21
N GLN A 314 17.90 -20.08 -9.23
CA GLN A 314 18.87 -19.77 -8.17
C GLN A 314 19.01 -18.26 -7.97
N LYS A 315 19.12 -17.53 -9.08
CA LYS A 315 19.28 -16.09 -9.10
C LYS A 315 18.06 -15.36 -8.56
N LEU A 316 16.86 -15.80 -8.96
CA LEU A 316 15.61 -15.19 -8.52
C LEU A 316 15.29 -15.48 -7.06
N MET A 317 15.61 -16.68 -6.55
CA MET A 317 15.52 -16.99 -5.11
C MET A 317 16.44 -16.11 -4.27
N THR A 318 17.69 -15.92 -4.71
CA THR A 318 18.63 -15.00 -4.05
C THR A 318 18.15 -13.55 -4.12
N TYR A 319 17.55 -13.11 -5.23
CA TYR A 319 16.93 -11.79 -5.33
C TYR A 319 15.84 -11.60 -4.26
N CYS A 320 14.93 -12.56 -4.10
CA CYS A 320 13.87 -12.49 -3.08
C CYS A 320 14.48 -12.44 -1.67
N ALA A 321 15.52 -13.24 -1.42
CA ALA A 321 16.21 -13.25 -0.12
C ALA A 321 16.90 -11.91 0.19
N ARG A 322 17.49 -11.26 -0.82
CA ARG A 322 18.06 -9.90 -0.67
C ARG A 322 17.00 -8.86 -0.35
N ASP A 323 15.81 -8.95 -0.94
CA ASP A 323 14.70 -8.06 -0.61
C ASP A 323 14.21 -8.25 0.83
N ASN A 324 14.23 -9.48 1.34
CA ASN A 324 13.98 -9.75 2.76
C ASN A 324 15.04 -9.13 3.69
N ILE A 325 16.33 -9.14 3.31
CA ILE A 325 17.36 -8.41 4.06
C ILE A 325 17.06 -6.91 4.07
N LEU A 326 16.73 -6.31 2.91
CA LEU A 326 16.38 -4.89 2.84
C LEU A 326 15.17 -4.55 3.72
N CYS A 327 14.15 -5.41 3.72
CA CYS A 327 12.99 -5.29 4.59
C CYS A 327 13.40 -5.30 6.08
N ALA A 328 14.28 -6.22 6.48
CA ALA A 328 14.79 -6.29 7.84
C ALA A 328 15.60 -5.04 8.24
N GLU A 329 16.46 -4.53 7.35
CA GLU A 329 17.23 -3.32 7.59
C GLU A 329 16.33 -2.08 7.75
N ILE A 330 15.29 -1.97 6.91
CA ILE A 330 14.26 -0.93 7.02
C ILE A 330 13.55 -1.06 8.37
N TYR A 331 13.14 -2.27 8.75
CA TYR A 331 12.46 -2.52 10.01
C TYR A 331 13.31 -2.12 11.22
N PHE A 332 14.63 -2.40 11.20
CA PHE A 332 15.56 -2.03 12.27
C PHE A 332 15.63 -0.51 12.48
N GLY A 333 15.56 0.26 11.40
CA GLY A 333 15.48 1.73 11.46
C GLY A 333 14.09 2.24 11.87
N LEU A 334 13.02 1.59 11.37
CA LEU A 334 11.64 2.01 11.61
C LEU A 334 11.16 1.75 13.03
N TRP A 335 11.50 0.61 13.63
CA TRP A 335 10.91 0.21 14.91
C TRP A 335 11.22 1.19 16.06
N PRO A 336 12.47 1.66 16.27
CA PRO A 336 12.75 2.67 17.30
C PRO A 336 12.01 3.98 17.07
N GLU A 337 11.95 4.48 15.83
CA GLU A 337 11.21 5.71 15.49
C GLU A 337 9.70 5.53 15.66
N PHE A 338 9.17 4.35 15.31
CA PHE A 338 7.77 4.01 15.50
C PHE A 338 7.37 4.05 16.97
N VAL A 339 8.14 3.40 17.85
CA VAL A 339 7.87 3.39 19.31
C VAL A 339 7.96 4.79 19.90
N LYS A 340 8.93 5.60 19.45
CA LYS A 340 9.10 6.99 19.89
C LYS A 340 7.95 7.89 19.45
N ARG A 341 7.48 7.75 18.21
CA ARG A 341 6.43 8.61 17.63
C ARG A 341 5.02 8.18 18.01
N PHE A 342 4.81 6.88 18.24
CA PHE A 342 3.52 6.30 18.61
C PHE A 342 3.61 5.51 19.93
N PRO A 343 3.83 6.18 21.07
CA PRO A 343 4.07 5.52 22.36
C PRO A 343 2.82 4.89 22.98
N HIS A 344 1.63 5.17 22.45
CA HIS A 344 0.39 4.58 22.97
C HIS A 344 0.18 3.18 22.37
N PRO A 345 0.01 2.12 23.19
CA PRO A 345 -0.08 0.73 22.70
C PRO A 345 -1.28 0.47 21.79
N ALA A 346 -2.32 1.32 21.86
CA ALA A 346 -3.47 1.24 20.97
C ALA A 346 -3.09 1.40 19.48
N THR A 347 -2.05 2.17 19.15
CA THR A 347 -1.60 2.28 17.74
C THR A 347 -1.08 0.94 17.25
N LEU A 348 -0.20 0.29 18.03
CA LEU A 348 0.31 -1.04 17.69
C LEU A 348 -0.83 -2.08 17.64
N SER A 349 -1.76 -2.03 18.60
CA SER A 349 -2.94 -2.91 18.59
C SER A 349 -3.78 -2.71 17.32
N GLY A 350 -4.04 -1.46 16.95
CA GLY A 350 -4.74 -1.12 15.72
C GLY A 350 -4.04 -1.71 14.50
N MET A 351 -2.73 -1.50 14.35
CA MET A 351 -1.97 -2.00 13.20
C MET A 351 -2.00 -3.53 13.11
N LEU A 352 -1.72 -4.24 14.20
CA LEU A 352 -1.68 -5.71 14.21
C LEU A 352 -3.07 -6.32 13.94
N ASN A 353 -4.15 -5.69 14.38
CA ASN A 353 -5.50 -6.17 14.12
C ASN A 353 -6.01 -5.80 12.71
N MET A 354 -5.76 -4.58 12.24
CA MET A 354 -6.13 -4.15 10.88
C MET A 354 -5.39 -4.95 9.80
N GLY A 355 -4.16 -5.38 10.07
CA GLY A 355 -3.43 -6.30 9.19
C GLY A 355 -4.07 -7.70 9.07
N ASN A 356 -5.07 -8.03 9.91
CA ASN A 356 -5.69 -9.36 9.96
C ASN A 356 -7.17 -9.40 9.59
N VAL A 357 -7.63 -8.40 8.84
CA VAL A 357 -9.01 -8.40 8.33
C VAL A 357 -9.26 -9.54 7.33
N TYR A 358 -10.48 -10.04 7.33
CA TYR A 358 -10.98 -10.99 6.34
C TYR A 358 -12.31 -10.48 5.79
N LEU A 359 -12.54 -10.69 4.49
CA LEU A 359 -13.81 -10.38 3.84
C LEU A 359 -14.53 -11.70 3.53
N PRO A 360 -15.63 -12.02 4.23
CA PRO A 360 -16.39 -13.22 3.94
C PRO A 360 -17.09 -13.08 2.58
N ILE A 361 -16.71 -13.92 1.63
CA ILE A 361 -17.39 -14.07 0.34
C ILE A 361 -18.09 -15.43 0.25
N ASN A 362 -19.05 -15.54 -0.65
CA ASN A 362 -19.75 -16.77 -0.96
C ASN A 362 -19.83 -16.96 -2.48
N SER A 363 -20.51 -18.02 -2.94
CA SER A 363 -20.66 -18.34 -4.36
C SER A 363 -21.32 -17.21 -5.17
N TYR A 364 -22.14 -16.35 -4.55
CA TYR A 364 -22.74 -15.20 -5.22
C TYR A 364 -21.71 -14.14 -5.64
N TRP A 365 -20.52 -14.12 -5.05
CA TRP A 365 -19.47 -13.18 -5.45
C TRP A 365 -19.03 -13.42 -6.89
N LYS A 366 -18.89 -14.69 -7.30
CA LYS A 366 -18.54 -15.05 -8.68
C LYS A 366 -19.65 -14.62 -9.65
N MET A 367 -20.91 -14.92 -9.32
CA MET A 367 -22.06 -14.49 -10.12
C MET A 367 -22.14 -12.96 -10.23
N PHE A 368 -21.90 -12.24 -9.14
CA PHE A 368 -21.88 -10.78 -9.11
C PHE A 368 -20.77 -10.26 -10.02
N TYR A 369 -19.55 -10.77 -9.89
CA TYR A 369 -18.40 -10.36 -10.70
C TYR A 369 -18.66 -10.60 -12.20
N GLU A 370 -19.04 -11.82 -12.58
CA GLU A 370 -19.29 -12.20 -13.97
C GLU A 370 -20.41 -11.37 -14.60
N LYS A 371 -21.50 -11.12 -13.85
CA LYS A 371 -22.59 -10.24 -14.30
C LYS A 371 -22.11 -8.81 -14.54
N ASN A 372 -21.28 -8.25 -13.65
CA ASN A 372 -20.74 -6.91 -13.84
C ASN A 372 -19.80 -6.85 -15.05
N VAL A 373 -18.94 -7.85 -15.23
CA VAL A 373 -18.06 -7.95 -16.42
C VAL A 373 -18.88 -7.97 -17.71
N GLN A 374 -19.94 -8.78 -17.74
CA GLN A 374 -20.84 -8.87 -18.89
C GLN A 374 -21.53 -7.52 -19.18
N ILE A 375 -22.11 -6.88 -18.16
CA ILE A 375 -22.75 -5.56 -18.30
C ILE A 375 -21.74 -4.50 -18.79
N CYS A 376 -20.50 -4.53 -18.27
CA CYS A 376 -19.45 -3.63 -18.72
C CYS A 376 -19.10 -3.86 -20.20
N ALA A 377 -19.00 -5.11 -20.65
CA ALA A 377 -18.70 -5.45 -22.04
C ALA A 377 -19.83 -5.01 -22.98
N GLU A 378 -21.09 -5.23 -22.59
CA GLU A 378 -22.28 -4.77 -23.33
C GLU A 378 -22.32 -3.26 -23.44
N LYS A 379 -22.13 -2.54 -22.32
CA LYS A 379 -22.10 -1.06 -22.31
C LYS A 379 -20.95 -0.51 -23.15
N LYS A 380 -19.76 -1.13 -23.09
CA LYS A 380 -18.61 -0.73 -23.91
C LYS A 380 -18.93 -0.90 -25.40
N THR A 381 -19.51 -2.04 -25.78
CA THR A 381 -19.88 -2.34 -27.16
C THR A 381 -20.92 -1.36 -27.68
N GLU A 382 -21.95 -1.08 -26.89
CA GLU A 382 -23.00 -0.12 -27.25
C GLU A 382 -22.46 1.31 -27.36
N ALA A 383 -21.60 1.73 -26.43
CA ALA A 383 -20.93 3.03 -26.50
C ALA A 383 -20.06 3.15 -27.76
N THR A 384 -19.25 2.14 -28.07
CA THR A 384 -18.44 2.10 -29.29
C THR A 384 -19.32 2.15 -30.55
N ARG A 385 -20.43 1.41 -30.57
CA ARG A 385 -21.39 1.42 -31.68
C ARG A 385 -21.95 2.83 -31.92
N LYS A 386 -22.41 3.50 -30.86
CA LYS A 386 -22.93 4.88 -30.94
C LYS A 386 -21.87 5.88 -31.40
N ILE A 387 -20.63 5.76 -30.93
CA ILE A 387 -19.52 6.62 -31.37
C ILE A 387 -19.26 6.41 -32.87
N VAL A 388 -19.21 5.17 -33.34
CA VAL A 388 -19.01 4.86 -34.76
C VAL A 388 -20.17 5.35 -35.61
N GLU A 389 -21.41 5.22 -35.13
CA GLU A 389 -22.61 5.72 -35.81
C GLU A 389 -22.58 7.26 -35.93
N ALA A 390 -22.28 7.97 -34.84
CA ALA A 390 -22.12 9.42 -34.86
C ALA A 390 -20.99 9.86 -35.80
N ALA A 391 -19.83 9.19 -35.76
CA ALA A 391 -18.72 9.49 -36.65
C ALA A 391 -19.08 9.27 -38.13
N ARG A 392 -19.85 8.21 -38.45
CA ARG A 392 -20.34 7.96 -39.81
C ARG A 392 -21.30 9.03 -40.28
N LEU A 393 -22.26 9.46 -39.44
CA LEU A 393 -23.19 10.55 -39.76
C LEU A 393 -22.46 11.86 -40.07
N MET A 394 -21.40 12.17 -39.31
CA MET A 394 -20.55 13.32 -39.56
C MET A 394 -19.74 13.19 -40.85
N ALA A 395 -19.24 12.00 -41.16
CA ALA A 395 -18.45 11.73 -42.36
C ALA A 395 -19.30 11.67 -43.64
N SER A 396 -20.57 11.26 -43.54
CA SER A 396 -21.49 11.19 -44.68
C SER A 396 -22.00 12.55 -45.14
N GLY A 397 -21.66 13.63 -44.43
CA GLY A 397 -21.88 15.00 -44.90
C GLY A 397 -23.31 15.25 -45.35
N GLU A 398 -24.31 15.08 -44.47
CA GLU A 398 -25.56 15.80 -44.68
C GLU A 398 -25.28 17.28 -44.40
N GLU A 399 -24.77 17.97 -45.44
CA GLU A 399 -25.00 19.40 -45.62
C GLU A 399 -26.51 19.60 -45.65
N ASN A 400 -27.13 19.85 -44.50
CA ASN A 400 -28.35 20.63 -44.53
C ASN A 400 -27.96 22.03 -44.99
N GLU A 401 -28.58 22.47 -46.08
CA GLU A 401 -28.39 23.73 -46.82
C GLU A 401 -28.60 25.03 -46.00
N GLU A 402 -28.53 25.01 -44.67
CA GLU A 402 -28.50 26.23 -43.86
C GLU A 402 -27.22 26.23 -43.02
N GLY A 403 -26.27 27.04 -43.49
CA GLY A 403 -24.91 27.11 -43.00
C GLY A 403 -24.81 27.28 -41.49
N GLU A 404 -24.32 26.24 -40.82
CA GLU A 404 -23.77 26.36 -39.48
C GLU A 404 -22.58 25.41 -39.32
N LEU A 405 -21.48 25.73 -40.01
CA LEU A 405 -20.16 25.13 -39.81
C LEU A 405 -19.58 25.40 -38.39
N ALA A 406 -20.36 25.99 -37.48
CA ALA A 406 -19.98 26.36 -36.12
C ALA A 406 -20.35 25.30 -35.06
N ASN A 407 -21.17 24.30 -35.39
CA ASN A 407 -21.62 23.29 -34.41
C ASN A 407 -20.75 22.02 -34.31
N THR A 408 -19.74 21.88 -35.15
CA THR A 408 -18.80 20.74 -35.14
C THR A 408 -17.91 20.72 -33.89
N HIS A 409 -17.45 21.89 -33.43
CA HIS A 409 -16.65 22.02 -32.20
C HIS A 409 -17.48 21.83 -30.91
N LEU A 410 -18.76 22.20 -30.92
CA LEU A 410 -19.65 22.10 -29.76
C LEU A 410 -20.12 20.66 -29.49
N LEU A 411 -20.38 19.86 -30.54
CA LEU A 411 -20.72 18.45 -30.37
C LEU A 411 -19.53 17.61 -29.87
N TRP A 412 -18.33 17.85 -30.40
CA TRP A 412 -17.12 17.19 -29.92
C TRP A 412 -16.81 17.60 -28.48
N ASN A 413 -16.98 18.87 -28.11
CA ASN A 413 -16.81 19.31 -26.72
C ASN A 413 -17.83 18.66 -25.78
N HIS A 414 -19.11 18.54 -26.14
CA HIS A 414 -20.08 17.88 -25.27
C HIS A 414 -19.84 16.37 -25.14
N LEU A 415 -19.50 15.68 -26.24
CA LEU A 415 -19.21 14.25 -26.23
C LEU A 415 -17.88 13.92 -25.55
N LEU A 416 -16.83 14.74 -25.72
CA LEU A 416 -15.59 14.58 -24.96
C LEU A 416 -15.76 14.98 -23.51
N PHE A 417 -16.53 16.00 -23.15
CA PHE A 417 -16.62 16.42 -21.74
C PHE A 417 -17.28 15.32 -20.89
N ASP A 418 -18.38 14.72 -21.38
CA ASP A 418 -19.04 13.63 -20.68
C ASP A 418 -18.23 12.32 -20.69
N HIS A 419 -17.46 12.05 -21.76
CA HIS A 419 -16.59 10.88 -21.82
C HIS A 419 -15.23 11.04 -21.11
N LEU A 420 -14.66 12.24 -21.03
CA LEU A 420 -13.47 12.57 -20.24
C LEU A 420 -13.79 12.55 -18.75
N LEU A 421 -15.00 12.95 -18.35
CA LEU A 421 -15.49 12.77 -16.98
C LEU A 421 -15.62 11.28 -16.61
N TYR A 422 -15.94 10.42 -17.58
CA TYR A 422 -16.02 8.97 -17.38
C TYR A 422 -14.62 8.30 -17.39
N LEU A 423 -13.70 8.77 -18.23
CA LEU A 423 -12.32 8.30 -18.28
C LEU A 423 -11.46 8.80 -17.10
N SER A 424 -11.75 9.98 -16.54
CA SER A 424 -11.07 10.50 -15.34
C SER A 424 -11.35 9.69 -14.07
N HIS A 425 -12.44 8.91 -14.06
CA HIS A 425 -12.74 7.94 -13.01
C HIS A 425 -12.05 6.58 -13.21
N LEU A 426 -11.45 6.31 -14.38
CA LEU A 426 -10.86 5.01 -14.75
C LEU A 426 -9.35 5.07 -15.09
N LEU A 427 -8.78 6.25 -15.33
CA LEU A 427 -7.37 6.44 -15.72
C LEU A 427 -6.74 7.60 -14.94
N SER A 428 -5.45 7.48 -14.59
CA SER A 428 -4.68 8.58 -14.01
C SER A 428 -4.60 9.78 -14.98
N LEU A 429 -4.66 11.00 -14.44
CA LEU A 429 -4.65 12.27 -15.20
C LEU A 429 -3.56 12.35 -16.28
N ASP A 430 -2.39 11.73 -16.05
CA ASP A 430 -1.26 11.74 -16.99
C ASP A 430 -1.56 11.03 -18.32
N ARG A 431 -2.42 10.00 -18.33
CA ARG A 431 -2.81 9.31 -19.58
C ARG A 431 -3.82 10.10 -20.39
N LEU A 432 -4.62 10.95 -19.75
CA LEU A 432 -5.55 11.85 -20.41
C LEU A 432 -4.82 12.99 -21.13
N LEU A 433 -3.74 13.51 -20.54
CA LEU A 433 -2.86 14.51 -21.15
C LEU A 433 -2.08 13.95 -22.36
N TYR A 434 -1.64 12.69 -22.27
CA TYR A 434 -0.97 12.03 -23.40
C TYR A 434 -1.92 11.78 -24.59
N LEU A 435 -3.16 11.36 -24.31
CA LEU A 435 -4.20 11.22 -25.33
C LEU A 435 -4.62 12.57 -25.92
N SER A 436 -4.68 13.64 -25.12
CA SER A 436 -4.99 14.97 -25.65
C SER A 436 -3.88 15.52 -26.54
N HIS A 437 -2.61 15.25 -26.24
CA HIS A 437 -1.48 15.64 -27.10
C HIS A 437 -1.45 14.86 -28.42
N LEU A 438 -1.67 13.54 -28.39
CA LEU A 438 -1.77 12.70 -29.58
C LEU A 438 -2.94 13.08 -30.50
N LEU A 439 -4.04 13.58 -29.92
CA LEU A 439 -5.19 14.07 -30.68
C LEU A 439 -4.96 15.48 -31.23
N PHE A 440 -4.16 16.32 -30.56
CA PHE A 440 -3.84 17.67 -31.04
C PHE A 440 -2.82 17.66 -32.20
N ASP A 441 -1.84 16.76 -32.17
CA ASP A 441 -0.84 16.61 -33.24
C ASP A 441 -1.42 15.99 -34.54
N HIS A 442 -2.63 15.44 -34.49
CA HIS A 442 -3.34 14.93 -35.67
C HIS A 442 -4.43 15.87 -36.22
N LEU A 443 -4.67 17.00 -35.56
CA LEU A 443 -5.67 18.01 -35.93
C LEU A 443 -5.06 19.35 -36.40
N LEU A 444 -3.74 19.43 -36.50
CA LEU A 444 -2.97 20.43 -37.25
C LEU A 444 -2.32 19.75 -38.46
#